data_AF-A0A4Y2SNM1-F1
#
_entry.id   AF-A0A4Y2SNM1-F1
#
_cell.length_a   1.000
_cell.length_b   1.000
_cell.length_c   1.000
_cell.angle_alpha   90.00
_cell.angle_beta   90.00
_cell.angle_gamma   90.00
#
_symmetry.space_group_name_H-M   'P 1'
#
loop_
_entity.id
_entity.type
_entity.pdbx_description
1 polymer ?
#
loop_
_entity_poly.entity_id
_entity_poly.type
_entity_poly.pdbx_seq_one_letter_code
_entity_poly.pdbx_strand_id
1 'polypeptide(L)'
;MKILAILQNDTTCTQENFDLEYDAITAYEDRFLETKTKLQRRLNSLEKPKQEVTVIKEASDKCNRKFKLPELELKQFNGNIKEWLQWWGQYKKIHEDLDIVDDDKFQYLIQSTLKGSPARQLVESFPPSGKNYEEAVKCLKQRFGRDDLLIEVYIRDLLSVVINNANPQGQKYSVVKLYDTLEGQL
;
A
#
# COMPACT_ATOMS: atom_id res chain seq x y z
N MET A 1 15.10 49.28 -23.42
CA MET A 1 16.08 49.29 -22.32
C MET A 1 15.43 49.71 -20.98
N LYS A 2 14.45 48.94 -20.49
CA LYS A 2 13.89 49.12 -19.13
C LYS A 2 14.25 47.97 -18.19
N ILE A 3 14.51 46.78 -18.74
CA ILE A 3 14.90 45.59 -17.96
C ILE A 3 16.32 45.75 -17.39
N LEU A 4 17.26 46.29 -18.18
CA LEU A 4 18.62 46.59 -17.72
C LEU A 4 18.67 47.63 -16.59
N ALA A 5 17.72 48.57 -16.57
CA ALA A 5 17.62 49.58 -15.51
C ALA A 5 17.02 49.02 -14.21
N ILE A 6 16.17 47.97 -14.30
CA ILE A 6 15.64 47.28 -13.12
C ILE A 6 16.76 46.46 -12.45
N LEU A 7 17.58 45.76 -13.25
CA LEU A 7 18.71 44.99 -12.73
C LEU A 7 19.83 45.87 -12.14
N GLN A 8 19.95 47.13 -12.57
CA GLN A 8 20.90 48.09 -12.00
C GLN A 8 20.39 48.79 -10.73
N ASN A 9 19.09 48.70 -10.42
CA ASN A 9 18.47 49.27 -9.22
C ASN A 9 18.32 48.29 -8.05
N ASP A 10 18.67 47.01 -8.21
CA ASP A 10 18.87 46.08 -7.08
C ASP A 10 20.26 46.33 -6.44
N THR A 11 20.44 47.55 -5.92
CA THR A 11 21.64 47.96 -5.18
C THR A 11 21.54 47.61 -3.69
N THR A 12 20.78 46.57 -3.33
CA THR A 12 20.71 46.06 -1.95
C THR A 12 21.67 44.90 -1.69
N CYS A 13 22.48 44.49 -2.68
CA CYS A 13 23.60 43.59 -2.48
C CYS A 13 24.86 44.38 -2.10
N THR A 14 24.86 44.97 -0.91
CA THR A 14 26.07 45.54 -0.31
C THR A 14 26.98 44.39 0.15
N GLN A 15 28.30 44.60 0.12
CA GLN A 15 29.28 43.62 0.63
C GLN A 15 28.95 43.20 2.07
N GLU A 16 28.50 44.15 2.90
CA GLU A 16 28.07 43.89 4.27
C GLU A 16 26.89 42.92 4.36
N ASN A 17 25.93 42.96 3.42
CA ASN A 17 24.81 42.02 3.42
C ASN A 17 25.27 40.60 3.06
N PHE A 18 26.23 40.48 2.13
CA PHE A 18 26.85 39.19 1.81
C PHE A 18 27.64 38.64 3.00
N ASP A 19 28.41 39.48 3.68
CA ASP A 19 29.20 39.07 4.83
C ASP A 19 28.28 38.61 5.98
N LEU A 20 27.16 39.31 6.22
CA LEU A 20 26.14 38.92 7.20
C LEU A 20 25.44 37.60 6.84
N GLU A 21 25.10 37.38 5.58
CA GLU A 21 24.53 36.10 5.12
C GLU A 21 25.55 34.97 5.24
N TYR A 22 26.81 35.23 4.90
CA TYR A 22 27.89 34.27 5.00
C TYR A 22 28.16 33.86 6.46
N ASP A 23 28.20 34.84 7.38
CA ASP A 23 28.35 34.59 8.82
C ASP A 23 27.15 33.80 9.37
N ALA A 24 25.92 34.13 8.93
CA ALA A 24 24.72 33.40 9.33
C ALA A 24 24.72 31.95 8.83
N ILE A 25 25.16 31.71 7.60
CA ILE A 25 25.30 30.37 7.01
C ILE A 25 26.37 29.58 7.78
N THR A 26 27.54 30.17 8.00
CA THR A 26 28.64 29.50 8.72
C THR A 26 28.21 29.14 10.14
N ALA A 27 27.54 30.04 10.85
CA ALA A 27 27.02 29.78 12.19
C ALA A 27 25.95 28.67 12.20
N TYR A 28 25.15 28.56 11.14
CA TYR A 28 24.19 27.46 10.99
C TYR A 28 24.88 26.12 10.73
N GLU A 29 25.90 26.10 9.86
CA GLU A 29 26.72 24.92 9.57
C GLU A 29 27.42 24.39 10.84
N ASP A 30 27.97 25.28 11.65
CA ASP A 30 28.61 24.92 12.93
C ASP A 30 27.61 24.28 13.90
N ARG A 31 26.42 24.88 14.06
CA ARG A 31 25.34 24.33 14.92
C ARG A 31 24.85 22.97 14.41
N PHE A 32 24.74 22.81 13.10
CA PHE A 32 24.35 21.56 12.47
C PHE A 32 25.43 20.48 12.69
N LEU A 33 26.71 20.82 12.52
CA LEU A 33 27.81 19.88 12.73
C LEU A 33 27.93 19.48 14.20
N GLU A 34 27.73 20.42 15.13
CA GLU A 34 27.74 20.14 16.56
C GLU A 34 26.60 19.20 16.96
N THR A 35 25.38 19.45 16.48
CA THR A 35 24.23 18.58 16.75
C THR A 35 24.40 17.20 16.12
N LYS A 36 24.90 17.12 14.88
CA LYS A 36 25.23 15.88 14.18
C LYS A 36 26.27 15.06 14.93
N THR A 37 27.36 15.67 15.37
CA THR A 37 28.43 14.98 16.13
C THR A 37 27.95 14.52 17.50
N LYS A 38 27.13 15.31 18.21
CA LYS A 38 26.49 14.89 19.48
C LYS A 38 25.59 13.67 19.29
N LEU A 39 24.77 13.64 18.24
CA LEU A 39 23.93 12.49 17.89
C LEU A 39 24.77 11.27 17.54
N GLN A 40 25.79 11.43 16.71
CA GLN A 40 26.66 10.33 16.28
C GLN A 40 27.44 9.72 17.46
N ARG A 41 27.91 10.55 18.41
CA ARG A 41 28.51 10.04 19.65
C ARG A 41 27.52 9.24 20.50
N ARG A 42 26.26 9.69 20.59
CA ARG A 42 25.21 8.96 21.32
C ARG A 42 24.90 7.63 20.63
N LEU A 43 24.79 7.62 19.30
CA LEU A 43 24.56 6.42 18.51
C LEU A 43 25.71 5.41 18.71
N ASN A 44 26.96 5.84 18.55
CA ASN A 44 28.14 4.99 18.75
C ASN A 44 28.28 4.51 20.22
N SER A 45 27.78 5.27 21.20
CA SER A 45 27.77 4.84 22.61
C SER A 45 26.72 3.76 22.91
N LEU A 46 25.64 3.70 22.12
CA LEU A 46 24.63 2.64 22.19
C LEU A 46 25.09 1.35 21.50
N GLU A 47 26.03 1.44 20.56
CA GLU A 47 26.56 0.32 19.78
C GLU A 47 27.76 -0.40 20.42
N LYS A 48 28.21 -0.02 21.63
CA LYS A 48 29.32 -0.76 22.27
C LYS A 48 28.89 -2.20 22.65
N PRO A 49 29.70 -3.23 22.35
CA PRO A 49 29.27 -4.62 22.42
C PRO A 49 29.35 -5.15 23.84
N LYS A 50 28.28 -5.83 24.28
CA LYS A 50 28.32 -6.71 25.45
C LYS A 50 28.91 -8.05 25.00
N GLN A 51 30.12 -8.37 25.45
CA GLN A 51 30.81 -9.62 25.14
C GLN A 51 30.09 -10.83 25.77
N GLU A 52 30.05 -11.90 24.96
CA GLU A 52 29.99 -13.35 25.31
C GLU A 52 28.62 -13.89 25.82
N VAL A 53 28.00 -14.97 25.29
CA VAL A 53 28.47 -16.18 24.59
C VAL A 53 27.34 -16.76 23.68
N THR A 54 27.73 -17.44 22.59
CA THR A 54 27.06 -18.51 21.80
C THR A 54 25.87 -18.25 20.85
N VAL A 55 26.09 -18.73 19.61
CA VAL A 55 25.17 -19.47 18.70
C VAL A 55 24.42 -18.68 17.60
N ILE A 56 24.99 -18.83 16.38
CA ILE A 56 24.36 -19.17 15.08
C ILE A 56 23.51 -18.11 14.32
N LYS A 57 24.01 -17.86 13.10
CA LYS A 57 23.39 -17.49 11.80
C LYS A 57 22.87 -16.08 11.53
N GLU A 58 23.31 -15.65 10.35
CA GLU A 58 22.96 -14.49 9.54
C GLU A 58 21.45 -14.29 9.38
N ALA A 59 20.99 -13.04 9.52
CA ALA A 59 19.87 -12.50 8.76
C ALA A 59 19.81 -10.96 8.91
N SER A 60 19.99 -10.27 7.78
CA SER A 60 19.33 -9.04 7.35
C SER A 60 19.03 -7.96 8.42
N ASP A 61 19.65 -6.80 8.26
CA ASP A 61 19.33 -5.54 8.93
C ASP A 61 17.84 -5.18 8.79
N LYS A 62 17.02 -5.66 9.73
CA LYS A 62 15.62 -5.26 9.87
C LYS A 62 15.54 -3.98 10.68
N CYS A 63 14.96 -2.97 10.06
CA CYS A 63 14.51 -1.73 10.69
C CYS A 63 13.78 -2.01 12.02
N ASN A 64 14.45 -1.73 13.15
CA ASN A 64 13.86 -1.84 14.48
C ASN A 64 12.90 -0.66 14.73
N ARG A 65 11.73 -0.68 14.08
CA ARG A 65 10.59 0.12 14.52
C ARG A 65 10.04 -0.55 15.78
N LYS A 66 10.35 0.00 16.95
CA LYS A 66 9.86 -0.44 18.28
C LYS A 66 8.38 -0.09 18.51
N PHE A 67 7.53 -0.34 17.52
CA PHE A 67 6.09 -0.38 17.70
C PHE A 67 5.69 -1.84 17.55
N LYS A 68 5.15 -2.43 18.61
CA LYS A 68 4.52 -3.75 18.51
C LYS A 68 3.19 -3.52 17.80
N LEU A 69 3.22 -3.51 16.46
CA LEU A 69 2.00 -3.44 15.67
C LEU A 69 1.14 -4.64 16.05
N PRO A 70 -0.20 -4.47 16.14
CA PRO A 70 -1.10 -5.62 16.22
C PRO A 70 -0.73 -6.62 15.13
N GLU A 71 -0.79 -7.91 15.46
CA GLU A 71 -0.59 -8.97 14.48
C GLU A 71 -1.59 -8.78 13.34
N LEU A 72 -1.08 -8.64 12.12
CA LEU A 72 -1.92 -8.40 10.96
C LEU A 72 -2.62 -9.70 10.59
N GLU A 73 -3.86 -9.86 11.04
CA GLU A 73 -4.69 -10.99 10.64
C GLU A 73 -4.99 -10.91 9.14
N LEU A 74 -4.76 -12.02 8.43
CA LEU A 74 -5.17 -12.12 7.03
C LEU A 74 -6.68 -12.05 6.93
N LYS A 75 -7.18 -11.03 6.23
CA LYS A 75 -8.60 -10.90 5.96
C LYS A 75 -9.10 -12.16 5.24
N GLN A 76 -10.22 -12.71 5.71
CA GLN A 76 -10.85 -13.86 5.08
C GLN A 76 -11.67 -13.42 3.87
N PHE A 77 -11.48 -14.11 2.74
CA PHE A 77 -12.22 -13.90 1.52
C PHE A 77 -13.33 -14.93 1.34
N ASN A 78 -14.56 -14.44 1.18
CA ASN A 78 -15.74 -15.27 0.97
C ASN A 78 -16.11 -15.47 -0.52
N GLY A 79 -15.40 -14.85 -1.47
CA GLY A 79 -15.79 -14.87 -2.89
C GLY A 79 -16.67 -13.69 -3.32
N ASN A 80 -16.91 -12.69 -2.46
CA ASN A 80 -17.60 -11.47 -2.83
C ASN A 80 -16.69 -10.59 -3.72
N ILE A 81 -17.10 -10.38 -4.97
CA ILE A 81 -16.35 -9.59 -5.96
C ILE A 81 -16.04 -8.18 -5.44
N LYS A 82 -16.93 -7.56 -4.65
CA LYS A 82 -16.69 -6.21 -4.08
C LYS A 82 -15.52 -6.17 -3.10
N GLU A 83 -15.25 -7.30 -2.42
CA GLU A 83 -14.17 -7.42 -1.46
C GLU A 83 -12.86 -7.87 -2.12
N TRP A 84 -12.90 -8.27 -3.40
CA TRP A 84 -11.75 -8.78 -4.14
C TRP A 84 -10.56 -7.82 -4.10
N LEU A 85 -10.75 -6.55 -4.45
CA LEU A 85 -9.65 -5.59 -4.50
C LEU A 85 -8.98 -5.40 -3.13
N GLN A 86 -9.80 -5.35 -2.07
CA GLN A 86 -9.29 -5.19 -0.71
C GLN A 86 -8.50 -6.42 -0.27
N TRP A 87 -9.04 -7.62 -0.53
CA TRP A 87 -8.40 -8.86 -0.17
C TRP A 87 -7.13 -9.12 -0.99
N TRP A 88 -7.22 -9.00 -2.32
CA TRP A 88 -6.09 -9.19 -3.22
C TRP A 88 -4.98 -8.19 -2.92
N GLY A 89 -5.30 -6.93 -2.60
CA GLY A 89 -4.30 -5.94 -2.20
C GLY A 89 -3.49 -6.32 -0.95
N GLN A 90 -4.08 -7.09 -0.02
CA GLN A 90 -3.36 -7.63 1.15
C GLN A 90 -2.60 -8.91 0.79
N TYR A 91 -3.28 -9.85 0.13
CA TYR A 91 -2.73 -11.16 -0.19
C TYR A 91 -1.61 -11.10 -1.25
N LYS A 92 -1.65 -10.10 -2.14
CA LYS A 92 -0.62 -9.85 -3.17
C LYS A 92 0.79 -9.76 -2.58
N LYS A 93 0.94 -9.22 -1.37
CA LYS A 93 2.23 -9.15 -0.69
C LYS A 93 2.83 -10.52 -0.40
N ILE A 94 1.99 -11.50 -0.04
CA ILE A 94 2.42 -12.89 0.19
C ILE A 94 2.69 -13.58 -1.14
N HIS A 95 1.86 -13.31 -2.15
CA HIS A 95 2.03 -13.89 -3.48
C HIS A 95 3.36 -13.47 -4.14
N GLU A 96 3.73 -12.18 -4.02
CA GLU A 96 4.95 -11.61 -4.58
C GLU A 96 6.21 -11.84 -3.72
N ASP A 97 6.05 -12.34 -2.50
CA ASP A 97 7.18 -12.65 -1.62
C ASP A 97 7.95 -13.87 -2.16
N LEU A 98 9.25 -13.69 -2.43
CA LEU A 98 10.13 -14.75 -2.94
C LEU A 98 10.73 -15.59 -1.82
N ASP A 99 10.69 -15.11 -0.57
CA ASP A 99 11.24 -15.83 0.58
C ASP A 99 10.28 -16.93 1.08
N ILE A 100 9.02 -16.91 0.64
CA ILE A 100 8.00 -17.89 1.00
C ILE A 100 7.89 -18.95 -0.11
N VAL A 101 7.97 -20.23 0.28
CA VAL A 101 7.81 -21.35 -0.65
C VAL A 101 6.35 -21.49 -1.08
N ASP A 102 6.10 -21.91 -2.32
CA ASP A 102 4.74 -22.01 -2.87
C ASP A 102 3.82 -22.93 -2.07
N ASP A 103 4.36 -23.98 -1.43
CA ASP A 103 3.59 -24.84 -0.51
C ASP A 103 3.04 -24.04 0.69
N ASP A 104 3.87 -23.18 1.29
CA ASP A 104 3.45 -22.30 2.39
C ASP A 104 2.50 -21.22 1.89
N LYS A 105 2.73 -20.65 0.69
CA LYS A 105 1.80 -19.70 0.06
C LYS A 105 0.42 -20.32 -0.15
N PHE A 106 0.37 -21.61 -0.53
CA PHE A 106 -0.89 -22.35 -0.65
C PHE A 106 -1.61 -22.46 0.69
N GLN A 107 -0.87 -22.73 1.78
CA GLN A 107 -1.46 -22.76 3.12
C GLN A 107 -2.02 -21.39 3.52
N TYR A 108 -1.31 -20.31 3.23
CA TYR A 108 -1.81 -18.94 3.43
C TYR A 108 -3.02 -18.63 2.53
N LEU A 109 -3.07 -19.14 1.30
CA LEU A 109 -4.23 -19.00 0.40
C LEU A 109 -5.48 -19.66 1.01
N ILE A 110 -5.31 -20.89 1.50
CA ILE A 110 -6.31 -21.63 2.26
C ILE A 110 -6.76 -20.78 3.46
N GLN A 111 -5.84 -20.33 4.32
CA GLN A 111 -6.18 -19.61 5.55
C GLN A 111 -6.89 -18.26 5.28
N SER A 112 -6.52 -17.59 4.20
CA SER A 112 -7.10 -16.32 3.77
C SER A 112 -8.44 -16.45 3.03
N THR A 113 -8.99 -17.67 2.91
CA THR A 113 -10.36 -17.89 2.40
C THR A 113 -11.30 -18.39 3.49
N LEU A 114 -12.52 -17.85 3.52
CA LEU A 114 -13.54 -18.18 4.51
C LEU A 114 -14.04 -19.61 4.31
N LYS A 115 -14.03 -20.45 5.35
CA LYS A 115 -14.50 -21.84 5.29
C LYS A 115 -15.95 -21.92 4.76
N GLY A 116 -16.20 -22.86 3.85
CA GLY A 116 -17.53 -23.06 3.24
C GLY A 116 -17.90 -22.05 2.15
N SER A 117 -17.08 -21.03 1.91
CA SER A 117 -17.35 -20.01 0.90
C SER A 117 -17.04 -20.47 -0.54
N PRO A 118 -17.63 -19.83 -1.57
CA PRO A 118 -17.28 -20.07 -2.97
C PRO A 118 -15.79 -19.94 -3.28
N ALA A 119 -15.09 -18.99 -2.64
CA ALA A 119 -13.65 -18.84 -2.79
C ALA A 119 -12.89 -20.05 -2.23
N ARG A 120 -13.27 -20.50 -1.04
CA ARG A 120 -12.68 -21.67 -0.38
C ARG A 120 -12.86 -22.95 -1.20
N GLN A 121 -14.07 -23.19 -1.71
CA GLN A 121 -14.36 -24.36 -2.54
C GLN A 121 -13.49 -24.39 -3.80
N LEU A 122 -13.21 -23.22 -4.39
CA LEU A 122 -12.34 -23.14 -5.55
C LEU A 122 -10.87 -23.44 -5.18
N VAL A 123 -10.37 -22.93 -4.05
CA VAL A 123 -9.01 -23.24 -3.58
C VAL A 123 -8.87 -24.73 -3.24
N GLU A 124 -9.85 -25.31 -2.54
CA GLU A 124 -9.85 -26.72 -2.12
C GLU A 124 -10.05 -27.70 -3.28
N SER A 125 -10.48 -27.24 -4.45
CA SER A 125 -10.54 -28.08 -5.66
C SER A 125 -9.15 -28.47 -6.19
N PHE A 126 -8.09 -27.78 -5.74
CA PHE A 126 -6.72 -28.10 -6.06
C PHE A 126 -6.06 -28.85 -4.90
N PRO A 127 -5.26 -29.89 -5.18
CA PRO A 127 -4.38 -30.48 -4.18
C PRO A 127 -3.47 -29.41 -3.54
N PRO A 128 -3.34 -29.39 -2.19
CA PRO A 128 -2.51 -28.41 -1.48
C PRO A 128 -1.03 -28.73 -1.67
N SER A 129 -0.49 -28.34 -2.83
CA SER A 129 0.91 -28.48 -3.20
C SER A 129 1.36 -27.20 -3.89
N GLY A 130 2.62 -26.81 -3.69
CA GLY A 130 3.22 -25.62 -4.30
C GLY A 130 3.11 -25.62 -5.82
N LYS A 131 3.17 -26.78 -6.48
CA LYS A 131 2.99 -26.91 -7.93
C LYS A 131 1.62 -26.41 -8.42
N ASN A 132 0.61 -26.51 -7.57
CA ASN A 132 -0.78 -26.19 -7.89
C ASN A 132 -1.17 -24.79 -7.40
N TYR A 133 -0.28 -24.11 -6.67
CA TYR A 133 -0.50 -22.78 -6.13
C TYR A 133 -0.82 -21.75 -7.21
N GLU A 134 0.03 -21.67 -8.23
CA GLU A 134 -0.13 -20.70 -9.32
C GLU A 134 -1.44 -20.91 -10.08
N GLU A 135 -1.82 -22.16 -10.33
CA GLU A 135 -3.08 -22.46 -11.01
C GLU A 135 -4.30 -22.12 -10.13
N ALA A 136 -4.23 -22.39 -8.82
CA ALA A 136 -5.29 -22.03 -7.87
C ALA A 136 -5.49 -20.50 -7.81
N VAL A 137 -4.41 -19.73 -7.72
CA VAL A 137 -4.45 -18.26 -7.72
C VAL A 137 -4.98 -17.72 -9.04
N LYS A 138 -4.56 -18.28 -10.16
CA LYS A 138 -5.03 -17.92 -11.50
C LYS A 138 -6.54 -18.15 -11.65
N CYS A 139 -7.06 -19.30 -11.22
CA CYS A 139 -8.49 -19.56 -11.22
C CYS A 139 -9.25 -18.60 -10.28
N LEU A 140 -8.65 -18.25 -9.13
CA LEU A 140 -9.22 -17.26 -8.21
C LEU A 140 -9.38 -15.90 -8.89
N LYS A 141 -8.32 -15.41 -9.54
CA LYS A 141 -8.31 -14.16 -10.33
C LYS A 141 -9.33 -14.20 -11.46
N GLN A 142 -9.39 -15.29 -12.21
CA GLN A 142 -10.30 -15.42 -13.35
C GLN A 142 -11.78 -15.43 -12.92
N ARG A 143 -12.09 -15.93 -11.73
CA ARG A 143 -13.48 -15.99 -11.24
C ARG A 143 -13.93 -14.72 -10.52
N PHE A 144 -13.05 -14.13 -9.71
CA PHE A 144 -13.43 -13.04 -8.79
C PHE A 144 -12.74 -11.70 -9.08
N GLY A 145 -11.61 -11.73 -9.80
CA GLY A 145 -10.80 -10.56 -10.12
C GLY A 145 -10.94 -10.06 -11.55
N ARG A 146 -12.10 -10.29 -12.16
CA ARG A 146 -12.41 -9.79 -13.50
C ARG A 146 -12.81 -8.32 -13.46
N ASP A 147 -12.04 -7.48 -14.15
CA ASP A 147 -12.27 -6.03 -14.18
C ASP A 147 -13.64 -5.68 -14.79
N ASP A 148 -14.11 -6.42 -15.80
CA ASP A 148 -15.43 -6.25 -16.42
C ASP A 148 -16.57 -6.40 -15.39
N LEU A 149 -16.55 -7.48 -14.59
CA LEU A 149 -17.55 -7.70 -13.54
C LEU A 149 -17.46 -6.65 -12.45
N LEU A 150 -16.24 -6.23 -12.11
CA LEU A 150 -16.01 -5.21 -11.10
C LEU A 150 -16.66 -3.89 -11.51
N ILE A 151 -16.42 -3.46 -12.75
CA ILE A 151 -16.97 -2.24 -13.34
C ILE A 151 -18.50 -2.32 -13.36
N GLU A 152 -19.09 -3.42 -13.83
CA GLU A 152 -20.54 -3.63 -13.86
C GLU A 152 -21.16 -3.49 -12.46
N VAL A 153 -20.54 -4.10 -11.45
CA VAL A 153 -21.01 -4.01 -10.06
C VAL A 153 -20.95 -2.57 -9.53
N TYR A 154 -19.86 -1.84 -9.80
CA TYR A 154 -19.74 -0.44 -9.37
C TYR A 154 -20.70 0.50 -10.10
N ILE A 155 -20.95 0.27 -11.40
CA ILE A 155 -21.93 1.05 -12.17
C ILE A 155 -23.33 0.85 -11.57
N ARG A 156 -23.70 -0.39 -11.25
CA ARG A 156 -24.99 -0.69 -10.60
C ARG A 156 -25.12 -0.05 -9.22
N ASP A 157 -24.04 -0.08 -8.41
CA ASP A 157 -24.02 0.61 -7.11
C ASP A 157 -24.18 2.12 -7.28
N LEU A 158 -23.48 2.74 -8.23
CA LEU A 158 -23.59 4.16 -8.54
C LEU A 158 -25.01 4.52 -8.99
N LEU A 159 -25.59 3.75 -9.92
CA LEU A 159 -26.98 3.91 -10.36
C LEU A 159 -27.96 3.81 -9.18
N SER A 160 -27.76 2.86 -8.28
CA SER A 160 -28.57 2.71 -7.08
C SER A 160 -28.52 3.95 -6.19
N VAL A 161 -27.33 4.51 -5.96
CA VAL A 161 -27.16 5.77 -5.20
C VAL A 161 -27.86 6.93 -5.90
N VAL A 162 -27.69 7.06 -7.22
CA VAL A 162 -28.33 8.13 -8.02
C VAL A 162 -29.85 8.04 -7.94
N ILE A 163 -30.42 6.84 -8.08
CA ILE A 163 -31.88 6.63 -7.99
C ILE A 163 -32.39 6.97 -6.60
N ASN A 164 -31.70 6.54 -5.55
CA ASN A 164 -32.09 6.83 -4.17
C ASN A 164 -32.03 8.34 -3.87
N ASN A 165 -31.07 9.06 -4.46
CA ASN A 165 -30.92 10.51 -4.29
C ASN A 165 -31.87 11.33 -5.19
N ALA A 166 -32.14 10.88 -6.41
CA ALA A 166 -32.95 11.60 -7.41
C ALA A 166 -34.46 11.42 -7.22
N ASN A 167 -34.88 10.62 -6.24
CA ASN A 167 -36.27 10.23 -6.07
C ASN A 167 -36.87 10.72 -4.73
N PRO A 168 -37.20 12.01 -4.62
CA PRO A 168 -37.83 12.57 -3.43
C PRO A 168 -39.28 12.06 -3.21
N GLN A 169 -39.89 11.36 -4.17
CA GLN A 169 -41.29 10.88 -4.12
C GLN A 169 -41.47 9.36 -3.94
N GLY A 170 -40.38 8.60 -3.70
CA GLY A 170 -40.48 7.18 -3.31
C GLY A 170 -40.82 6.19 -4.44
N GLN A 171 -40.76 6.60 -5.70
CA GLN A 171 -41.12 5.77 -6.85
C GLN A 171 -40.01 4.75 -7.18
N LYS A 172 -40.12 3.49 -6.74
CA LYS A 172 -39.05 2.49 -6.92
C LYS A 172 -38.73 2.21 -8.40
N TYR A 173 -37.60 2.70 -8.89
CA TYR A 173 -37.02 2.28 -10.16
C TYR A 173 -36.13 1.04 -9.95
N SER A 174 -36.20 0.07 -10.86
CA SER A 174 -35.32 -1.11 -10.82
C SER A 174 -33.96 -0.77 -11.43
N VAL A 175 -32.91 -0.82 -10.61
CA VAL A 175 -31.51 -0.60 -11.02
C VAL A 175 -31.12 -1.54 -12.18
N VAL A 176 -31.57 -2.80 -12.12
CA VAL A 176 -31.29 -3.81 -13.14
C VAL A 176 -31.84 -3.38 -14.49
N LYS A 177 -33.11 -2.95 -14.55
CA LYS A 177 -33.74 -2.55 -15.82
C LYS A 177 -33.06 -1.34 -16.47
N LEU A 178 -32.61 -0.38 -15.68
CA LEU A 178 -31.91 0.80 -16.20
C LEU A 178 -30.53 0.46 -16.73
N TYR A 179 -29.79 -0.38 -16.00
CA TYR A 179 -28.51 -0.91 -16.47
C TYR A 179 -28.68 -1.63 -17.82
N ASP A 180 -29.61 -2.58 -17.90
CA ASP A 180 -29.84 -3.36 -19.12
C ASP A 180 -30.30 -2.47 -20.30
N THR A 181 -31.09 -1.43 -20.03
CA THR A 181 -31.53 -0.48 -21.07
C THR A 181 -30.37 0.36 -21.61
N LEU A 182 -29.43 0.77 -20.75
CA LEU A 182 -28.25 1.53 -21.14
C LEU A 182 -27.24 0.65 -21.88
N GLU A 183 -27.05 -0.59 -21.44
CA GLU A 183 -26.18 -1.56 -22.09
C GLU A 183 -26.71 -1.92 -23.49
N GLY A 184 -28.02 -2.10 -23.65
CA GLY A 184 -28.64 -2.38 -24.95
C GLY A 184 -28.65 -1.22 -25.95
N GLN A 185 -28.19 -0.03 -25.56
CA GLN A 185 -28.05 1.15 -26.44
C GLN A 185 -26.62 1.35 -26.97
N LEU A 186 -25.65 0.57 -26.49
CA LEU A 186 -24.25 0.54 -26.93
C LEU A 186 -24.05 -0.54 -28.02
#